data_AF-B3WFY9-F1
#
_entry.id   AF-B3WFY9-F1
#
_cell.length_a   1.000
_cell.length_b   1.000
_cell.length_c   1.000
_cell.angle_alpha   90.00
_cell.angle_beta   90.00
_cell.angle_gamma   90.00
#
_symmetry.space_group_name_H-M   'P 1'
#
loop_
_entity.id
_entity.type
_entity.pdbx_description
1 polymer ?
#
loop_
_entity_poly.entity_id
_entity_poly.type
_entity_poly.pdbx_seq_one_letter_code
_entity_poly.pdbx_strand_id
1 'polypeptide(L)'
;MFANIFCLNALRNRSSTTDALPYEPPVELSNKASQTQIIMINAEKPHEEHPVLGYPRFWPILKTATRWMAHEIVGFNCTENPMAPVPAEDYKLGHELIHFVLKDDSLRGYVIPMNAITVSVAAENFLAGGDSFNFEPIDQEAKGFLTYHLISDRVQATYFNYNGLTYLAGICYLMRSITDEIICDINRPRSFNHIEICRKAFELTWLERRRFPCDDVTHTQESYGVDCHRLRRRVLVGFDETHQKIVHLNFNNRTGEVWKEFCSKCNKMESTTSIFFALKLRLPLVLPPQIPDEILDEANEIVPRIAMADSFSDLESIADSAVAESARAPGELVE
;
A
#
# COMPACT_ATOMS: atom_id res chain seq x y z
N MET A 1 -6.24 16.61 -28.36
CA MET A 1 -5.12 15.85 -27.75
C MET A 1 -4.78 16.45 -26.38
N PHE A 2 -5.83 16.78 -25.61
CA PHE A 2 -5.77 17.54 -24.36
C PHE A 2 -6.34 16.67 -23.24
N ALA A 3 -5.48 15.89 -22.60
CA ALA A 3 -5.75 15.30 -21.30
C ALA A 3 -4.51 15.63 -20.47
N ASN A 4 -4.53 16.77 -19.75
CA ASN A 4 -3.51 17.12 -18.74
C ASN A 4 -3.80 18.46 -18.01
N ILE A 5 -5.08 18.80 -17.76
CA ILE A 5 -5.42 19.98 -16.93
C ILE A 5 -6.44 19.57 -15.87
N PHE A 6 -6.16 18.53 -15.08
CA PHE A 6 -6.88 18.24 -13.84
C PHE A 6 -5.95 17.52 -12.86
N CYS A 7 -4.95 18.25 -12.32
CA CYS A 7 -4.20 17.78 -11.15
C CYS A 7 -3.58 18.91 -10.29
N LEU A 8 -3.88 20.19 -10.54
CA LEU A 8 -3.11 21.29 -9.91
C LEU A 8 -3.79 22.03 -8.75
N ASN A 9 -5.03 21.74 -8.37
CA ASN A 9 -5.74 22.53 -7.35
C ASN A 9 -6.10 21.82 -6.03
N ALA A 10 -5.68 20.57 -5.81
CA ALA A 10 -5.85 19.89 -4.52
C ALA A 10 -4.67 20.09 -3.55
N LEU A 11 -3.78 21.07 -3.80
CA LEU A 11 -2.70 21.47 -2.90
C LEU A 11 -3.22 22.32 -1.72
N ARG A 12 -4.21 21.82 -0.98
CA ARG A 12 -4.35 22.23 0.42
C ARG A 12 -3.27 21.46 1.18
N ASN A 13 -2.11 22.09 1.33
CA ASN A 13 -1.16 21.73 2.37
C ASN A 13 -1.93 21.69 3.70
N ARG A 14 -2.36 20.52 4.12
CA ARG A 14 -2.71 20.27 5.52
C ARG A 14 -1.39 20.32 6.27
N SER A 15 -0.86 21.52 6.51
CA SER A 15 0.11 21.72 7.58
C SER A 15 -0.67 21.61 8.89
N SER A 16 -1.03 20.39 9.28
CA SER A 16 -1.45 20.15 10.65
C SER A 16 -0.20 20.34 11.51
N THR A 17 -0.01 21.55 12.02
CA THR A 17 0.80 21.78 13.21
C THR A 17 0.02 21.20 14.40
N THR A 18 -0.16 19.88 14.39
CA THR A 18 -0.64 19.14 15.54
C THR A 18 0.60 18.67 16.28
N ASP A 19 0.91 19.33 17.38
CA ASP A 19 1.87 18.93 18.42
C ASP A 19 1.54 17.58 19.09
N ALA A 20 0.81 16.70 18.40
CA ALA A 20 0.67 15.32 18.79
C ALA A 20 1.92 14.59 18.33
N LEU A 21 3.02 14.77 19.08
CA LEU A 21 4.09 13.79 19.10
C LEU A 21 3.41 12.42 19.29
N PRO A 22 3.76 11.44 18.45
CA PRO A 22 2.94 10.26 18.34
C PRO A 22 2.91 9.55 19.72
N TYR A 23 1.85 8.76 19.97
CA TYR A 23 1.67 7.96 21.18
C TYR A 23 2.93 7.13 21.51
N GLU A 24 3.70 7.49 22.55
CA GLU A 24 4.71 6.54 23.05
C GLU A 24 3.98 5.21 23.35
N PRO A 25 4.52 4.06 22.93
CA PRO A 25 3.88 2.79 23.24
C PRO A 25 3.70 2.73 24.77
N PRO A 26 2.56 2.21 25.27
CA PRO A 26 2.32 2.08 26.70
C PRO A 26 3.57 1.52 27.40
N VAL A 27 3.99 2.15 28.50
CA VAL A 27 5.23 1.78 29.22
C VAL A 27 5.30 0.28 29.52
N GLU A 28 4.15 -0.35 29.76
CA GLU A 28 4.02 -1.80 29.99
C GLU A 28 4.44 -2.66 28.78
N LEU A 29 4.26 -2.15 27.55
CA LEU A 29 4.71 -2.79 26.31
C LEU A 29 6.14 -2.39 25.94
N SER A 30 6.70 -1.34 26.55
CA SER A 30 8.08 -0.86 26.31
C SER A 30 9.15 -1.72 26.99
N ASN A 31 8.75 -2.78 27.72
CA ASN A 31 9.69 -3.79 28.18
C ASN A 31 10.45 -4.28 26.94
N LYS A 32 11.71 -3.85 26.81
CA LYS A 32 12.61 -4.09 25.67
C LYS A 32 12.75 -5.58 25.30
N ALA A 33 12.29 -6.48 26.17
CA ALA A 33 12.21 -7.91 25.94
C ALA A 33 10.99 -8.33 25.10
N SER A 34 9.82 -7.68 25.25
CA SER A 34 8.59 -8.01 24.50
C SER A 34 8.48 -7.23 23.20
N GLN A 35 9.01 -6.01 23.13
CA GLN A 35 9.37 -5.38 21.86
C GLN A 35 10.63 -6.06 21.38
N THR A 36 10.45 -7.30 20.92
CA THR A 36 11.43 -8.20 20.28
C THR A 36 12.69 -7.40 20.07
N GLN A 37 13.76 -7.55 20.85
CA GLN A 37 15.06 -7.33 20.23
C GLN A 37 14.95 -8.07 18.90
N ILE A 38 15.46 -7.52 17.80
CA ILE A 38 15.80 -8.42 16.72
C ILE A 38 16.94 -9.26 17.32
N ILE A 39 16.61 -10.20 18.23
CA ILE A 39 17.27 -11.47 18.35
C ILE A 39 17.09 -11.93 16.93
N MET A 40 18.06 -11.57 16.09
CA MET A 40 18.17 -12.03 14.74
C MET A 40 17.91 -13.50 14.89
N ILE A 41 16.71 -13.87 14.43
CA ILE A 41 16.09 -15.17 14.65
C ILE A 41 17.23 -16.15 14.48
N ASN A 42 17.57 -16.85 15.56
CA ASN A 42 18.83 -17.56 15.71
C ASN A 42 19.21 -18.20 14.35
N ALA A 43 20.44 -18.02 13.87
CA ALA A 43 20.85 -18.39 12.51
C ALA A 43 20.50 -19.83 12.12
N GLU A 44 20.34 -20.69 13.12
CA GLU A 44 19.99 -22.10 12.99
C GLU A 44 18.49 -22.37 12.79
N LYS A 45 17.61 -21.41 13.09
CA LYS A 45 16.16 -21.61 12.95
C LYS A 45 15.69 -21.29 11.53
N PRO A 46 14.96 -22.21 10.87
CA PRO A 46 14.35 -21.95 9.58
C PRO A 46 13.23 -20.94 9.78
N HIS A 47 13.47 -19.68 9.37
CA HIS A 47 12.50 -18.58 9.19
C HIS A 47 11.49 -18.35 10.35
N GLU A 48 11.56 -17.21 11.03
CA GLU A 48 10.44 -16.75 11.87
C GLU A 48 9.81 -15.52 11.19
N GLU A 49 8.51 -15.59 10.87
CA GLU A 49 7.71 -14.42 10.51
C GLU A 49 7.77 -13.42 11.67
N HIS A 50 7.88 -12.12 11.36
CA HIS A 50 7.78 -11.11 12.41
C HIS A 50 6.36 -11.11 12.98
N PRO A 51 6.19 -10.91 14.30
CA PRO A 51 4.87 -10.81 14.89
C PRO A 51 4.14 -9.57 14.37
N VAL A 52 2.81 -9.67 14.23
CA VAL A 52 1.96 -8.51 14.03
C VAL A 52 1.91 -7.69 15.33
N LEU A 53 2.18 -6.40 15.23
CA LEU A 53 2.26 -5.46 16.35
C LEU A 53 1.05 -4.54 16.39
N GLY A 54 0.71 -4.07 17.59
CA GLY A 54 -0.30 -3.03 17.80
C GLY A 54 0.22 -1.60 17.64
N TYR A 55 1.53 -1.41 17.41
CA TYR A 55 2.18 -0.12 17.24
C TYR A 55 3.35 -0.21 16.26
N PRO A 56 3.74 0.90 15.60
CA PRO A 56 4.89 0.93 14.71
C PRO A 56 6.18 0.59 15.44
N ARG A 57 7.10 -0.08 14.76
CA ARG A 57 8.34 -0.55 15.40
C ARG A 57 9.40 0.53 15.45
N PHE A 58 9.48 1.36 14.42
CA PHE A 58 10.56 2.33 14.23
C PHE A 58 10.36 3.64 14.99
N TRP A 59 9.83 3.55 16.20
CA TRP A 59 9.58 4.70 17.05
C TRP A 59 10.79 5.61 17.28
N PRO A 60 12.01 5.06 17.54
CA PRO A 60 13.17 5.92 17.74
C PRO A 60 13.49 6.79 16.52
N ILE A 61 13.20 6.30 15.31
CA ILE A 61 13.38 7.07 14.07
C ILE A 61 12.33 8.19 13.99
N LEU A 62 11.08 7.91 14.36
CA LEU A 62 10.03 8.93 14.45
C LEU A 62 10.39 10.03 15.44
N LYS A 63 11.07 9.72 16.55
CA LYS A 63 11.57 10.75 17.49
C LYS A 63 12.59 11.70 16.87
N THR A 64 13.25 11.30 15.78
CA THR A 64 14.19 12.17 15.03
C THR A 64 13.51 12.98 13.93
N ALA A 65 12.26 12.64 13.60
CA ALA A 65 11.45 13.42 12.67
C ALA A 65 11.05 14.73 13.35
N THR A 66 11.30 15.84 12.67
CA THR A 66 10.89 17.18 13.11
C THR A 66 9.69 17.68 12.32
N ARG A 67 9.43 17.11 11.14
CA ARG A 67 8.36 17.54 10.26
C ARG A 67 7.79 16.36 9.48
N TRP A 68 6.47 16.31 9.36
CA TRP A 68 5.74 15.45 8.44
C TRP A 68 5.32 16.24 7.20
N MET A 69 5.42 15.62 6.02
CA MET A 69 4.88 16.15 4.78
C MET A 69 4.13 15.05 4.05
N ALA A 70 2.87 15.28 3.71
CA ALA A 70 2.05 14.35 2.94
C ALA A 70 1.47 15.03 1.70
N HIS A 71 1.42 14.27 0.62
CA HIS A 71 0.85 14.60 -0.67
C HIS A 71 -0.05 13.43 -1.08
N GLU A 72 -1.30 13.48 -0.62
CA GLU A 72 -2.32 12.45 -0.85
C GLU A 72 -1.86 11.06 -0.36
N ILE A 73 -1.41 10.20 -1.28
CA ILE A 73 -1.00 8.83 -1.00
C ILE A 73 0.47 8.71 -0.60
N VAL A 74 1.30 9.74 -0.80
CA VAL A 74 2.73 9.69 -0.42
C VAL A 74 2.99 10.60 0.75
N GLY A 75 3.77 10.15 1.74
CA GLY A 75 4.21 10.99 2.84
C GLY A 75 5.63 10.71 3.31
N PHE A 76 6.22 11.72 3.97
CA PHE A 76 7.62 11.76 4.37
C PHE A 76 7.77 12.31 5.78
N ASN A 77 8.38 11.54 6.68
CA ASN A 77 8.97 12.15 7.86
C ASN A 77 10.33 12.71 7.49
N CYS A 78 10.58 13.94 7.92
CA CYS A 78 11.79 14.69 7.63
C CYS A 78 12.47 15.11 8.93
N THR A 79 13.80 15.23 8.88
CA THR A 79 14.61 15.74 9.99
C THR A 79 15.24 17.09 9.63
N GLU A 80 15.33 18.00 10.59
CA GLU A 80 16.06 19.26 10.42
C GLU A 80 17.57 19.10 10.56
N ASN A 81 18.06 17.97 11.06
CA ASN A 81 19.48 17.75 11.26
C ASN A 81 20.21 17.65 9.90
N PRO A 82 21.04 18.64 9.52
CA PRO A 82 21.72 18.63 8.22
C PRO A 82 22.89 17.64 8.18
N MET A 83 23.40 17.21 9.35
CA MET A 83 24.58 16.33 9.47
C MET A 83 24.23 14.85 9.30
N ALA A 84 23.04 14.59 8.79
CA ALA A 84 22.38 13.31 8.84
C ALA A 84 22.01 12.81 7.42
N PRO A 85 22.96 12.85 6.45
CA PRO A 85 22.63 12.59 5.06
C PRO A 85 22.08 11.18 4.90
N VAL A 86 20.98 11.07 4.17
CA VAL A 86 20.43 9.82 3.70
C VAL A 86 21.42 9.22 2.70
N PRO A 87 21.78 7.93 2.81
CA PRO A 87 22.61 7.28 1.80
C PRO A 87 21.99 7.42 0.41
N ALA A 88 22.81 7.71 -0.61
CA ALA A 88 22.33 7.92 -1.97
C ALA A 88 21.55 6.72 -2.54
N GLU A 89 21.93 5.50 -2.12
CA GLU A 89 21.24 4.25 -2.48
C GLU A 89 19.82 4.19 -1.91
N ASP A 90 19.63 4.62 -0.66
CA ASP A 90 18.31 4.67 -0.03
C ASP A 90 17.43 5.75 -0.65
N TYR A 91 18.03 6.89 -1.00
CA TYR A 91 17.34 7.94 -1.76
C TYR A 91 16.86 7.44 -3.12
N LYS A 92 17.73 6.73 -3.85
CA LYS A 92 17.40 6.14 -5.14
C LYS A 92 16.30 5.07 -4.99
N LEU A 93 16.42 4.16 -4.02
CA LEU A 93 15.41 3.14 -3.78
C LEU A 93 14.06 3.77 -3.43
N GLY A 94 14.02 4.80 -2.57
CA GLY A 94 12.78 5.51 -2.27
C GLY A 94 12.05 6.00 -3.53
N HIS A 95 12.79 6.57 -4.49
CA HIS A 95 12.22 6.99 -5.78
C HIS A 95 11.75 5.80 -6.63
N GLU A 96 12.53 4.72 -6.69
CA GLU A 96 12.15 3.49 -7.38
C GLU A 96 10.85 2.89 -6.80
N LEU A 97 10.67 2.93 -5.47
CA LEU A 97 9.47 2.42 -4.80
C LEU A 97 8.23 3.28 -5.12
N ILE A 98 8.36 4.62 -5.08
CA ILE A 98 7.26 5.51 -5.49
C ILE A 98 6.90 5.26 -6.95
N HIS A 99 7.91 5.13 -7.83
CA HIS A 99 7.69 4.83 -9.24
C HIS A 99 6.98 3.48 -9.44
N PHE A 100 7.39 2.45 -8.70
CA PHE A 100 6.77 1.13 -8.77
C PHE A 100 5.29 1.19 -8.38
N VAL A 101 4.95 1.98 -7.35
CA VAL A 101 3.57 2.14 -6.90
C VAL A 101 2.72 2.90 -7.91
N LEU A 102 3.20 4.04 -8.38
CA LEU A 102 2.41 4.96 -9.22
C LEU A 102 2.28 4.46 -10.67
N LYS A 103 3.13 3.52 -11.12
CA LYS A 103 3.14 2.92 -12.46
C LYS A 103 3.24 3.91 -13.64
N ASP A 104 3.27 5.22 -13.41
CA ASP A 104 2.96 6.25 -14.39
C ASP A 104 3.96 7.42 -14.35
N ASP A 105 4.14 8.08 -15.50
CA ASP A 105 4.93 9.30 -15.68
C ASP A 105 4.36 10.51 -14.89
N SER A 106 3.20 10.34 -14.24
CA SER A 106 2.64 11.26 -13.23
C SER A 106 3.60 11.53 -12.05
N LEU A 107 4.70 10.79 -11.94
CA LEU A 107 5.89 11.13 -11.14
C LEU A 107 6.46 12.54 -11.36
N ARG A 108 6.04 13.28 -12.38
CA ARG A 108 6.34 14.72 -12.52
C ARG A 108 5.72 15.53 -11.36
N GLY A 109 6.15 15.31 -10.13
CA GLY A 109 5.69 16.06 -8.96
C GLY A 109 6.27 15.58 -7.64
N TYR A 110 6.41 14.27 -7.43
CA TYR A 110 6.85 13.73 -6.14
C TYR A 110 8.39 13.74 -6.02
N VAL A 111 8.92 14.83 -5.48
CA VAL A 111 10.34 14.93 -5.13
C VAL A 111 10.53 14.51 -3.68
N ILE A 112 11.22 13.41 -3.45
CA ILE A 112 11.61 13.01 -2.09
C ILE A 112 12.52 14.10 -1.51
N PRO A 113 12.18 14.70 -0.37
CA PRO A 113 13.03 15.68 0.30
C PRO A 113 14.38 15.07 0.65
N MET A 114 15.48 15.83 0.49
CA MET A 114 16.82 15.35 0.84
C MET A 114 16.98 14.99 2.32
N ASN A 115 16.11 15.52 3.16
CA ASN A 115 16.09 15.29 4.60
C ASN A 115 14.98 14.31 5.05
N ALA A 116 14.33 13.62 4.11
CA ALA A 116 13.37 12.57 4.43
C ALA A 116 14.09 11.36 5.06
N ILE A 117 13.58 10.88 6.18
CA ILE A 117 14.08 9.67 6.86
C ILE A 117 13.19 8.46 6.59
N THR A 118 11.96 8.69 6.12
CA THR A 118 11.01 7.67 5.70
C THR A 118 10.29 8.09 4.43
N VAL A 119 9.85 7.09 3.67
CA VAL A 119 8.91 7.22 2.55
C VAL A 119 7.73 6.32 2.87
N SER A 120 6.54 6.89 2.89
CA SER A 120 5.30 6.19 3.21
C SER A 120 4.40 6.26 2.01
N VAL A 121 3.84 5.13 1.61
CA VAL A 121 2.95 5.04 0.46
C VAL A 121 1.66 4.35 0.89
N ALA A 122 0.57 5.10 0.86
CA ALA A 122 -0.77 4.66 1.17
C ALA A 122 -1.28 3.77 0.03
N ALA A 123 -1.95 2.69 0.39
CA ALA A 123 -2.62 1.82 -0.55
C ALA A 123 -3.92 2.46 -1.08
N GLU A 124 -4.56 1.82 -2.05
CA GLU A 124 -5.83 2.27 -2.61
C GLU A 124 -6.90 2.43 -1.52
N ASN A 125 -7.68 3.51 -1.61
CA ASN A 125 -8.68 3.92 -0.62
C ASN A 125 -8.11 4.40 0.71
N PHE A 126 -6.80 4.62 0.81
CA PHE A 126 -6.15 5.24 1.96
C PHE A 126 -5.37 6.49 1.54
N LEU A 127 -5.20 7.38 2.50
CA LEU A 127 -4.33 8.56 2.41
C LEU A 127 -3.21 8.43 3.43
N ALA A 128 -2.07 9.07 3.15
CA ALA A 128 -1.03 9.25 4.14
C ALA A 128 -1.57 10.18 5.24
N GLY A 129 -1.62 9.68 6.48
CA GLY A 129 -2.24 10.36 7.62
C GLY A 129 -1.31 11.39 8.26
N GLY A 130 -1.35 11.48 9.59
CA GLY A 130 -0.52 12.43 10.37
C GLY A 130 0.97 12.05 10.52
N ASP A 131 1.36 10.82 10.18
CA ASP A 131 2.74 10.35 10.25
C ASP A 131 3.00 9.21 9.24
N SER A 132 4.22 8.68 9.23
CA SER A 132 4.66 7.66 8.26
C SER A 132 3.99 6.30 8.35
N PHE A 133 3.36 5.99 9.48
CA PHE A 133 2.76 4.69 9.73
C PHE A 133 1.24 4.79 9.85
N ASN A 134 0.71 5.99 10.04
CA ASN A 134 -0.71 6.28 10.04
C ASN A 134 -1.23 6.44 8.61
N PHE A 135 -2.20 5.60 8.24
CA PHE A 135 -2.87 5.65 6.96
C PHE A 135 -4.37 5.71 7.21
N GLU A 136 -5.02 6.74 6.67
CA GLU A 136 -6.42 7.04 6.94
C GLU A 136 -7.29 6.57 5.77
N PRO A 137 -8.38 5.83 6.01
CA PRO A 137 -9.30 5.50 4.92
C PRO A 137 -9.89 6.80 4.33
N ILE A 138 -10.03 6.84 3.01
CA ILE A 138 -10.71 7.95 2.32
C ILE A 138 -12.15 8.08 2.83
N ASP A 139 -12.81 6.93 3.04
CA ASP A 139 -14.08 6.84 3.74
C ASP A 139 -13.88 6.99 5.25
N GLN A 140 -14.11 8.22 5.74
CA GLN A 140 -13.94 8.59 7.14
C GLN A 140 -14.96 7.93 8.09
N GLU A 141 -16.02 7.30 7.56
CA GLU A 141 -17.01 6.59 8.38
C GLU A 141 -16.49 5.21 8.85
N ALA A 142 -15.47 4.66 8.18
CA ALA A 142 -14.88 3.37 8.49
C ALA A 142 -14.11 3.40 9.83
N LYS A 143 -14.75 2.92 10.90
CA LYS A 143 -14.15 2.78 12.23
C LYS A 143 -13.43 1.43 12.37
N GLY A 144 -12.13 1.41 12.06
CA GLY A 144 -11.25 0.26 12.26
C GLY A 144 -10.06 0.57 13.17
N PHE A 145 -9.11 -0.36 13.24
CA PHE A 145 -7.84 -0.15 13.94
C PHE A 145 -6.66 -0.58 13.08
N LEU A 146 -5.51 0.06 13.30
CA LEU A 146 -4.28 -0.25 12.59
C LEU A 146 -3.47 -1.33 13.32
N THR A 147 -2.89 -2.25 12.54
CA THR A 147 -1.85 -3.18 12.97
C THR A 147 -0.63 -3.02 12.08
N TYR A 148 0.54 -3.42 12.59
CA TYR A 148 1.81 -3.15 11.93
C TYR A 148 2.61 -4.44 11.82
N HIS A 149 3.19 -4.70 10.65
CA HIS A 149 4.00 -5.89 10.41
C HIS A 149 5.33 -5.47 9.82
N LEU A 150 6.42 -5.87 10.49
CA LEU A 150 7.76 -5.68 9.99
C LEU A 150 8.03 -6.69 8.86
N ILE A 151 8.33 -6.22 7.65
CA ILE A 151 8.61 -7.06 6.48
C ILE A 151 10.12 -7.13 6.21
N SER A 152 10.87 -6.10 6.52
CA SER A 152 12.33 -6.17 6.56
C SER A 152 12.86 -5.27 7.65
N ASP A 153 14.18 -5.17 7.78
CA ASP A 153 14.83 -4.18 8.64
C ASP A 153 14.49 -2.72 8.28
N ARG A 154 13.97 -2.46 7.08
CA ARG A 154 13.60 -1.11 6.60
C ARG A 154 12.21 -1.01 5.99
N VAL A 155 11.43 -2.08 5.93
CA VAL A 155 10.08 -2.06 5.35
C VAL A 155 9.08 -2.51 6.41
N GLN A 156 8.08 -1.68 6.68
CA GLN A 156 6.97 -2.02 7.56
C GLN A 156 5.64 -1.74 6.87
N ALA A 157 4.78 -2.75 6.87
CA ALA A 157 3.43 -2.66 6.38
C ALA A 157 2.49 -2.24 7.50
N THR A 158 1.55 -1.36 7.18
CA THR A 158 0.42 -1.05 8.05
C THR A 158 -0.84 -1.65 7.46
N TYR A 159 -1.60 -2.34 8.29
CA TYR A 159 -2.86 -2.94 7.92
C TYR A 159 -4.01 -2.31 8.69
N PHE A 160 -5.12 -2.02 8.01
CA PHE A 160 -6.36 -1.57 8.59
C PHE A 160 -7.30 -2.75 8.81
N ASN A 161 -7.84 -2.88 10.02
CA ASN A 161 -8.70 -3.98 10.42
C ASN A 161 -10.12 -3.46 10.63
N TYR A 162 -11.05 -3.91 9.80
CA TYR A 162 -12.44 -3.45 9.77
C TYR A 162 -13.39 -4.61 9.48
N ASN A 163 -14.43 -4.77 10.31
CA ASN A 163 -15.41 -5.87 10.23
C ASN A 163 -14.79 -7.28 10.11
N GLY A 164 -13.70 -7.52 10.85
CA GLY A 164 -12.99 -8.80 10.85
C GLY A 164 -12.15 -9.07 9.60
N LEU A 165 -12.03 -8.09 8.71
CA LEU A 165 -11.20 -8.15 7.51
C LEU A 165 -9.97 -7.25 7.68
N THR A 166 -8.84 -7.69 7.12
CA THR A 166 -7.56 -6.97 7.16
C THR A 166 -7.21 -6.47 5.76
N TYR A 167 -6.95 -5.18 5.66
CA TYR A 167 -6.63 -4.47 4.42
C TYR A 167 -5.21 -3.89 4.53
N LEU A 168 -4.40 -3.95 3.47
CA LEU A 168 -3.15 -3.20 3.47
C LEU A 168 -3.52 -1.71 3.35
N ALA A 169 -3.16 -0.92 4.37
CA ALA A 169 -3.43 0.51 4.40
C ALA A 169 -2.27 1.31 3.79
N GLY A 170 -1.04 0.81 3.93
CA GLY A 170 0.14 1.39 3.32
C GLY A 170 1.43 0.68 3.71
N ILE A 171 2.52 1.12 3.11
CA ILE A 171 3.86 0.62 3.41
C ILE A 171 4.78 1.81 3.70
N CYS A 172 5.54 1.71 4.78
CA CYS A 172 6.60 2.64 5.14
C CYS A 172 7.96 2.00 4.88
N TYR A 173 8.78 2.71 4.09
CA TYR A 173 10.17 2.41 3.85
C TYR A 173 11.05 3.40 4.62
N LEU A 174 12.03 2.88 5.36
CA LEU A 174 12.96 3.68 6.14
C LEU A 174 14.25 3.89 5.38
N MET A 175 14.48 5.15 5.00
CA MET A 175 15.64 5.54 4.19
C MET A 175 16.93 5.62 5.01
N ARG A 176 16.86 5.55 6.33
CA ARG A 176 18.03 5.75 7.19
C ARG A 176 18.10 4.71 8.31
N SER A 177 19.21 3.97 8.36
CA SER A 177 19.54 3.04 9.44
C SER A 177 20.14 3.76 10.66
N ILE A 178 19.49 4.81 11.17
CA ILE A 178 20.01 5.57 12.33
C ILE A 178 20.09 4.69 13.56
N THR A 179 19.20 3.71 13.69
CA THR A 179 19.10 2.95 14.92
C THR A 179 20.20 1.91 14.97
N ASP A 180 20.93 1.89 16.08
CA ASP A 180 21.72 0.74 16.55
C ASP A 180 20.85 -0.52 16.72
N GLU A 181 19.56 -0.50 16.38
CA GLU A 181 18.69 -1.67 16.31
C GLU A 181 18.75 -2.35 14.94
N ILE A 182 18.98 -1.57 13.87
CA ILE A 182 19.30 -2.09 12.54
C ILE A 182 20.82 -2.31 12.50
N ILE A 183 21.33 -3.12 13.42
CA ILE A 183 22.68 -3.68 13.27
C ILE A 183 22.55 -4.70 12.16
N CYS A 184 22.85 -4.27 10.93
CA CYS A 184 23.34 -5.20 9.93
C CYS A 184 24.52 -5.89 10.58
N ASP A 185 24.31 -7.12 11.05
CA ASP A 185 25.30 -7.99 11.67
C ASP A 185 26.69 -7.63 11.16
N ILE A 186 27.56 -7.14 12.05
CA ILE A 186 28.86 -6.57 11.66
C ILE A 186 29.70 -7.65 10.92
N ASN A 187 29.35 -8.92 11.14
CA ASN A 187 29.94 -10.08 10.46
C ASN A 187 29.21 -10.50 9.19
N ARG A 188 28.01 -9.98 8.90
CA ARG A 188 27.41 -10.16 7.58
C ARG A 188 28.31 -9.43 6.59
N PRO A 189 28.79 -10.12 5.55
CA PRO A 189 29.56 -9.44 4.52
C PRO A 189 28.68 -8.31 3.97
N ARG A 190 29.22 -7.08 3.93
CA ARG A 190 28.56 -5.90 3.34
C ARG A 190 28.05 -6.15 1.91
N SER A 191 28.43 -7.25 1.28
CA SER A 191 27.91 -7.73 0.01
C SER A 191 26.48 -8.27 0.07
N PHE A 192 25.86 -8.46 1.24
CA PHE A 192 24.46 -8.84 1.27
C PHE A 192 23.63 -7.66 0.77
N ASN A 193 22.87 -7.88 -0.30
CA ASN A 193 22.17 -6.83 -1.04
C ASN A 193 20.91 -6.38 -0.27
N HIS A 194 21.10 -5.70 0.87
CA HIS A 194 20.01 -5.24 1.76
C HIS A 194 18.98 -4.39 1.00
N ILE A 195 19.43 -3.56 0.06
CA ILE A 195 18.57 -2.74 -0.80
C ILE A 195 17.65 -3.62 -1.65
N GLU A 196 18.17 -4.69 -2.26
CA GLU A 196 17.36 -5.65 -3.01
C GLU A 196 16.32 -6.36 -2.15
N ILE A 197 16.70 -6.74 -0.92
CA ILE A 197 15.78 -7.38 0.03
C ILE A 197 14.65 -6.42 0.37
N CYS A 198 14.96 -5.15 0.66
CA CYS A 198 13.96 -4.13 0.94
C CYS A 198 13.06 -3.87 -0.28
N ARG A 199 13.63 -3.81 -1.49
CA ARG A 199 12.85 -3.67 -2.73
C ARG A 199 11.87 -4.83 -2.88
N LYS A 200 12.34 -6.08 -2.82
CA LYS A 200 11.50 -7.27 -2.93
C LYS A 200 10.45 -7.35 -1.83
N ALA A 201 10.83 -7.04 -0.59
CA ALA A 201 9.92 -6.97 0.56
C ALA A 201 8.77 -6.02 0.26
N PHE A 202 9.08 -4.80 -0.18
CA PHE A 202 8.11 -3.79 -0.54
C PHE A 202 7.22 -4.26 -1.70
N GLU A 203 7.81 -4.70 -2.80
CA GLU A 203 7.07 -5.10 -4.01
C GLU A 203 6.09 -6.25 -3.73
N LEU A 204 6.55 -7.31 -3.04
CA LEU A 204 5.71 -8.46 -2.73
C LEU A 204 4.57 -8.08 -1.79
N THR A 205 4.84 -7.32 -0.73
CA THR A 205 3.79 -6.83 0.18
C THR A 205 2.83 -5.88 -0.54
N TRP A 206 3.32 -5.02 -1.43
CA TRP A 206 2.49 -4.13 -2.23
C TRP A 206 1.54 -4.92 -3.14
N LEU A 207 2.01 -6.03 -3.72
CA LEU A 207 1.17 -6.90 -4.55
C LEU A 207 0.09 -7.64 -3.75
N GLU A 208 0.25 -7.82 -2.42
CA GLU A 208 -0.79 -8.38 -1.57
C GLU A 208 -2.04 -7.49 -1.54
N ARG A 209 -1.92 -6.16 -1.66
CA ARG A 209 -3.03 -5.22 -1.46
C ARG A 209 -4.24 -5.44 -2.36
N ARG A 210 -4.01 -5.99 -3.56
CA ARG A 210 -4.99 -5.99 -4.65
C ARG A 210 -6.12 -6.96 -4.37
N ARG A 211 -7.30 -6.45 -4.03
CA ARG A 211 -8.55 -7.19 -4.13
C ARG A 211 -9.15 -7.00 -5.50
N PHE A 212 -9.82 -8.03 -5.98
CA PHE A 212 -10.84 -7.86 -7.00
C PHE A 212 -12.11 -7.28 -6.37
N PRO A 213 -12.90 -6.49 -7.12
CA PRO A 213 -12.58 -5.94 -8.43
C PRO A 213 -11.73 -4.67 -8.27
N CYS A 214 -10.56 -4.64 -8.88
CA CYS A 214 -9.78 -3.41 -9.04
C CYS A 214 -9.39 -3.36 -10.51
N ASP A 215 -9.82 -2.30 -11.20
CA ASP A 215 -9.73 -2.13 -12.65
C ASP A 215 -8.27 -2.10 -13.16
N ASP A 216 -7.33 -1.80 -12.26
CA ASP A 216 -5.89 -1.75 -12.54
C ASP A 216 -5.15 -3.08 -12.31
N VAL A 217 -5.87 -4.17 -12.09
CA VAL A 217 -5.32 -5.52 -12.32
C VAL A 217 -5.16 -5.67 -13.82
N THR A 218 -4.11 -5.05 -14.37
CA THR A 218 -3.59 -5.38 -15.70
C THR A 218 -3.50 -6.89 -15.76
N HIS A 219 -4.37 -7.50 -16.55
CA HIS A 219 -4.74 -8.91 -16.48
C HIS A 219 -3.59 -9.90 -16.77
N THR A 220 -2.39 -9.38 -16.96
CA THR A 220 -1.14 -10.04 -17.33
C THR A 220 -0.26 -10.42 -16.13
N GLN A 221 -0.66 -10.09 -14.90
CA GLN A 221 0.21 -10.30 -13.74
C GLN A 221 0.31 -11.77 -13.32
N GLU A 222 1.54 -12.21 -13.04
CA GLU A 222 1.88 -13.57 -12.61
C GLU A 222 1.62 -13.83 -11.12
N SER A 223 1.33 -12.77 -10.36
CA SER A 223 0.99 -12.86 -8.94
C SER A 223 -0.02 -11.80 -8.51
N TYR A 224 -0.82 -12.13 -7.49
CA TYR A 224 -1.80 -11.22 -6.89
C TYR A 224 -2.20 -11.67 -5.48
N GLY A 225 -2.77 -10.76 -4.67
CA GLY A 225 -3.24 -11.07 -3.32
C GLY A 225 -4.55 -11.86 -3.30
N VAL A 226 -4.63 -12.89 -2.45
CA VAL A 226 -5.84 -13.70 -2.20
C VAL A 226 -6.03 -13.91 -0.70
N ASP A 227 -7.27 -13.89 -0.22
CA ASP A 227 -7.58 -14.22 1.17
C ASP A 227 -7.57 -15.75 1.34
N CYS A 228 -6.53 -16.28 1.99
CA CYS A 228 -6.38 -17.72 2.15
C CYS A 228 -7.18 -18.22 3.37
N HIS A 229 -8.25 -18.98 3.13
CA HIS A 229 -9.06 -19.56 4.20
C HIS A 229 -8.26 -20.48 5.15
N ARG A 230 -7.20 -21.14 4.65
CA ARG A 230 -6.36 -22.02 5.49
C ARG A 230 -5.55 -21.21 6.50
N LEU A 231 -4.90 -20.15 6.04
CA LEU A 231 -4.01 -19.33 6.86
C LEU A 231 -4.73 -18.18 7.56
N ARG A 232 -6.01 -17.93 7.21
CA ARG A 232 -6.82 -16.82 7.73
C ARG A 232 -6.14 -15.46 7.58
N ARG A 233 -5.33 -15.31 6.54
CA ARG A 233 -4.67 -14.07 6.17
C ARG A 233 -4.64 -13.93 4.66
N ARG A 234 -4.41 -12.71 4.21
CA ARG A 234 -4.10 -12.43 2.82
C ARG A 234 -2.71 -12.97 2.48
N VAL A 235 -2.58 -13.58 1.32
CA VAL A 235 -1.33 -14.14 0.81
C VAL A 235 -1.14 -13.73 -0.63
N LEU A 236 0.11 -13.58 -1.04
CA LEU A 236 0.44 -13.46 -2.45
C LEU A 236 0.40 -14.86 -3.09
N VAL A 237 -0.37 -15.01 -4.17
CA VAL A 237 -0.40 -16.26 -4.94
C VAL A 237 0.35 -16.11 -6.26
N GLY A 238 0.99 -17.19 -6.70
CA GLY A 238 1.67 -17.33 -7.98
C GLY A 238 1.24 -18.61 -8.69
N PHE A 239 1.51 -18.71 -9.99
CA PHE A 239 1.34 -19.97 -10.73
C PHE A 239 2.67 -20.70 -10.82
N ASP A 240 2.69 -21.98 -10.43
CA ASP A 240 3.85 -22.83 -10.58
C ASP A 240 3.74 -23.69 -11.84
N GLU A 241 4.54 -23.38 -12.86
CA GLU A 241 4.48 -24.07 -14.15
C GLU A 241 4.91 -25.53 -14.07
N THR A 242 5.83 -25.87 -13.17
CA THR A 242 6.31 -27.25 -13.00
C THR A 242 5.18 -28.18 -12.54
N HIS A 243 4.38 -27.73 -11.57
CA HIS A 243 3.29 -28.53 -11.01
C HIS A 243 1.91 -28.19 -11.58
N GLN A 244 1.82 -27.15 -12.42
CA GLN A 244 0.59 -26.60 -12.99
C GLN A 244 -0.45 -26.26 -11.91
N LYS A 245 0.00 -25.60 -10.84
CA LYS A 245 -0.80 -25.33 -9.63
C LYS A 245 -0.59 -23.92 -9.11
N ILE A 246 -1.58 -23.44 -8.35
CA ILE A 246 -1.43 -22.20 -7.59
C ILE A 246 -0.62 -22.49 -6.32
N VAL A 247 0.33 -21.61 -6.05
CA VAL A 247 1.18 -21.63 -4.86
C VAL A 247 1.09 -20.30 -4.14
N HIS A 248 1.29 -20.32 -2.82
CA HIS A 248 1.60 -19.10 -2.08
C HIS A 248 3.05 -18.73 -2.35
N LEU A 249 3.30 -17.44 -2.54
CA LEU A 249 4.63 -16.87 -2.58
C LEU A 249 4.93 -16.32 -1.19
N ASN A 250 5.94 -16.90 -0.54
CA ASN A 250 6.41 -16.46 0.77
C ASN A 250 7.77 -15.79 0.61
N PHE A 251 8.01 -14.75 1.40
CA PHE A 251 9.24 -13.98 1.35
C PHE A 251 10.08 -14.19 2.61
N ASN A 252 11.39 -14.42 2.40
CA ASN A 252 12.35 -14.53 3.48
C ASN A 252 12.98 -13.18 3.73
N ASN A 253 12.52 -12.49 4.76
CA ASN A 253 13.03 -11.19 5.14
C ASN A 253 14.54 -11.19 5.43
N ARG A 254 15.09 -12.35 5.82
CA ARG A 254 16.51 -12.52 6.13
C ARG A 254 17.35 -12.79 4.89
N THR A 255 16.93 -13.73 4.04
CA THR A 255 17.73 -14.18 2.89
C THR A 255 17.37 -13.44 1.60
N GLY A 256 16.23 -12.74 1.57
CA GLY A 256 15.66 -12.16 0.36
C GLY A 256 15.08 -13.19 -0.60
N GLU A 257 15.05 -14.47 -0.20
CA GLU A 257 14.57 -15.56 -1.03
C GLU A 257 13.05 -15.60 -1.03
N VAL A 258 12.49 -15.84 -2.21
CA VAL A 258 11.07 -16.13 -2.38
C VAL A 258 10.94 -17.63 -2.53
N TRP A 259 10.08 -18.26 -1.73
CA TRP A 259 9.77 -19.68 -1.91
C TRP A 259 8.28 -19.89 -2.11
N LYS A 260 7.97 -21.04 -2.71
CA LYS A 260 6.62 -21.44 -3.09
C LYS A 260 6.11 -22.45 -2.08
N GLU A 261 4.89 -22.25 -1.58
CA GLU A 261 4.20 -23.20 -0.70
C GLU A 261 2.87 -23.60 -1.32
N PHE A 262 2.60 -24.90 -1.40
CA PHE A 262 1.31 -25.39 -1.87
C PHE A 262 0.22 -25.18 -0.81
N CYS A 263 -0.95 -24.71 -1.24
CA CYS A 263 -2.12 -24.63 -0.38
C CYS A 263 -3.29 -25.40 -0.96
N SER A 264 -3.81 -26.37 -0.20
CA SER A 264 -4.95 -27.20 -0.59
C SER A 264 -6.26 -26.42 -0.82
N LYS A 265 -6.39 -25.22 -0.24
CA LYS A 265 -7.54 -24.33 -0.42
C LYS A 265 -7.36 -23.41 -1.62
N CYS A 266 -6.26 -22.66 -1.69
CA CYS A 266 -6.02 -21.75 -2.82
C CYS A 266 -5.76 -22.48 -4.15
N ASN A 267 -5.32 -23.74 -4.13
CA ASN A 267 -5.15 -24.51 -5.36
C ASN A 267 -6.49 -24.96 -5.99
N LYS A 268 -7.60 -24.90 -5.25
CA LYS A 268 -8.94 -25.27 -5.74
C LYS A 268 -9.77 -24.04 -6.09
N MET A 269 -9.13 -22.96 -6.53
CA MET A 269 -9.87 -21.77 -6.97
C MET A 269 -10.84 -22.16 -8.09
N GLU A 270 -12.13 -21.95 -7.84
CA GLU A 270 -13.21 -22.21 -8.80
C GLU A 270 -13.27 -21.11 -9.88
N SER A 271 -12.73 -19.94 -9.55
CA SER A 271 -12.65 -18.79 -10.43
C SER A 271 -11.45 -17.92 -10.07
N THR A 272 -11.04 -17.05 -10.99
CA THR A 272 -9.96 -16.10 -10.78
C THR A 272 -10.20 -14.83 -11.59
N THR A 273 -9.53 -13.77 -11.17
CA THR A 273 -9.67 -12.41 -11.70
C THR A 273 -8.47 -12.05 -12.58
N SER A 274 -7.39 -12.84 -12.48
CA SER A 274 -6.26 -12.77 -13.38
C SER A 274 -6.55 -13.58 -14.64
N ILE A 275 -6.53 -12.93 -15.81
CA ILE A 275 -6.64 -13.62 -17.10
C ILE A 275 -5.49 -14.62 -17.25
N PHE A 276 -4.29 -14.27 -16.80
CA PHE A 276 -3.14 -15.19 -16.80
C PHE A 276 -3.47 -16.51 -16.10
N PHE A 277 -4.02 -16.46 -14.88
CA PHE A 277 -4.41 -17.66 -14.14
C PHE A 277 -5.60 -18.37 -14.79
N ALA A 278 -6.61 -17.61 -15.25
CA ALA A 278 -7.78 -18.17 -15.92
C ALA A 278 -7.37 -19.01 -17.14
N LEU A 279 -6.45 -18.49 -17.95
CA LEU A 279 -5.91 -19.20 -19.11
C LEU A 279 -5.08 -20.43 -18.72
N LYS A 280 -4.15 -20.28 -17.77
CA LYS A 280 -3.25 -21.37 -17.34
C LYS A 280 -4.02 -22.53 -16.69
N LEU A 281 -5.07 -22.21 -15.92
CA LEU A 281 -5.87 -23.19 -15.17
C LEU A 281 -7.17 -23.60 -15.89
N ARG A 282 -7.49 -22.98 -17.03
CA ARG A 282 -8.77 -23.14 -17.73
C ARG A 282 -9.98 -22.85 -16.83
N LEU A 283 -9.87 -21.80 -16.02
CA LEU A 283 -10.92 -21.34 -15.14
C LEU A 283 -11.76 -20.25 -15.81
N PRO A 284 -13.04 -20.10 -15.44
CA PRO A 284 -13.82 -18.94 -15.83
C PRO A 284 -13.21 -17.67 -15.22
N LEU A 285 -13.14 -16.62 -16.04
CA LEU A 285 -12.76 -15.29 -15.59
C LEU A 285 -13.94 -14.66 -14.86
N VAL A 286 -13.71 -14.17 -13.65
CA VAL A 286 -14.66 -13.28 -12.99
C VAL A 286 -14.37 -11.87 -13.49
N LEU A 287 -15.19 -11.40 -14.43
CA LEU A 287 -15.19 -10.00 -14.81
C LEU A 287 -16.00 -9.21 -13.77
N PRO A 288 -15.60 -7.97 -13.43
CA PRO A 288 -16.50 -7.10 -12.69
C PRO A 288 -17.81 -7.01 -13.49
N PRO A 289 -18.98 -6.85 -12.81
CA PRO A 289 -20.19 -6.53 -13.52
C PRO A 289 -19.89 -5.33 -14.42
N GLN A 290 -20.10 -5.50 -15.73
CA GLN A 290 -19.91 -4.38 -16.64
C GLN A 290 -20.86 -3.27 -16.18
N ILE A 291 -20.29 -2.09 -15.93
CA ILE A 291 -21.10 -0.88 -15.76
C ILE A 291 -21.95 -0.82 -17.04
N PRO A 292 -23.29 -0.84 -16.94
CA PRO A 292 -24.16 -0.78 -18.12
C PRO A 292 -23.72 0.37 -19.02
N ASP A 293 -23.68 0.14 -20.34
CA ASP A 293 -23.24 1.14 -21.32
C ASP A 293 -23.99 2.48 -21.13
N GLU A 294 -25.25 2.41 -20.69
CA GLU A 294 -26.10 3.56 -20.33
C GLU A 294 -25.46 4.45 -19.24
N ILE A 295 -24.92 3.86 -18.17
CA ILE A 295 -24.23 4.61 -17.10
C ILE A 295 -22.90 5.17 -17.61
N LEU A 296 -22.23 4.44 -18.51
CA LEU A 296 -20.97 4.90 -19.11
C LEU A 296 -21.22 6.11 -20.03
N ASP A 297 -22.29 6.09 -20.82
CA ASP A 297 -22.71 7.19 -21.69
C ASP A 297 -23.12 8.41 -20.86
N GLU A 298 -23.87 8.23 -19.77
CA GLU A 298 -24.20 9.31 -18.83
C GLU A 298 -22.94 9.92 -18.20
N ALA A 299 -21.99 9.09 -17.74
CA ALA A 299 -20.73 9.57 -17.18
C ALA A 299 -19.91 10.35 -18.22
N ASN A 300 -19.88 9.88 -19.47
CA ASN A 300 -19.19 10.56 -20.57
C ASN A 300 -19.83 11.91 -20.95
N GLU A 301 -21.14 12.09 -20.71
CA GLU A 301 -21.81 13.38 -20.90
C GLU A 301 -21.57 14.34 -19.72
N ILE A 302 -21.47 13.83 -18.50
CA ILE A 302 -21.28 14.63 -17.29
C ILE A 302 -19.83 15.12 -17.16
N VAL A 303 -18.83 14.30 -17.49
CA VAL A 303 -17.40 14.64 -17.30
C VAL A 303 -16.98 15.94 -17.99
N PRO A 304 -17.34 16.22 -19.27
CA PRO A 304 -17.05 17.49 -19.92
C PRO A 304 -17.73 18.69 -19.23
N ARG A 305 -18.92 18.51 -18.67
CA ARG A 305 -19.63 19.58 -17.94
C ARG A 305 -18.90 19.94 -16.65
N ILE A 306 -18.45 18.92 -15.90
CA ILE A 306 -17.62 19.11 -14.70
C ILE A 306 -16.30 19.82 -15.07
N ALA A 307 -15.69 19.45 -16.19
CA ALA A 307 -14.44 20.04 -16.65
C ALA A 307 -14.54 21.54 -17.00
N MET A 308 -15.74 22.03 -17.33
CA MET A 308 -16.00 23.43 -17.66
C MET A 308 -16.54 24.26 -16.48
N ALA A 309 -16.70 23.66 -15.29
CA ALA A 309 -17.18 24.38 -14.12
C ALA A 309 -16.06 25.27 -13.55
N ASP A 310 -16.26 26.59 -13.60
CA ASP A 310 -15.32 27.58 -13.07
C ASP A 310 -15.51 27.83 -11.57
N SER A 311 -16.61 27.35 -11.00
CA SER A 311 -16.97 27.55 -9.60
C SER A 311 -17.65 26.34 -8.96
N PHE A 312 -17.62 26.30 -7.62
CA PHE A 312 -18.29 25.24 -6.86
C PHE A 312 -19.81 25.28 -7.03
N SER A 313 -20.41 26.46 -7.17
CA SER A 313 -21.84 26.61 -7.48
C SER A 313 -22.23 25.98 -8.82
N ASP A 314 -21.33 26.00 -9.80
CA ASP A 314 -21.58 25.33 -11.09
C ASP A 314 -21.59 23.80 -10.92
N LEU A 315 -20.70 23.27 -10.07
CA LEU A 315 -20.66 21.83 -9.75
C LEU A 315 -21.93 21.37 -9.02
N GLU A 316 -22.40 22.14 -8.03
CA GLU A 316 -23.68 21.85 -7.35
C GLU A 316 -24.84 21.84 -8.35
N SER A 317 -24.90 22.84 -9.26
CA SER A 317 -25.94 22.88 -10.28
C SER A 317 -25.87 21.71 -11.27
N ILE A 318 -24.68 21.22 -11.62
CA ILE A 318 -24.52 20.05 -12.48
C ILE A 318 -25.03 18.81 -11.75
N ALA A 319 -24.64 18.62 -10.48
CA ALA A 319 -25.07 17.49 -9.66
C ALA A 319 -26.60 17.47 -9.49
N ASP A 320 -27.22 18.61 -9.16
CA ASP A 320 -28.68 18.72 -9.05
C ASP A 320 -29.39 18.39 -10.38
N SER A 321 -28.81 18.80 -11.52
CA SER A 321 -29.37 18.48 -12.84
C SER A 321 -29.29 16.98 -13.16
N ALA A 322 -28.17 16.33 -12.82
CA ALA A 322 -27.99 14.88 -13.04
C ALA A 322 -28.92 14.05 -12.13
N VAL A 323 -29.15 14.50 -10.89
CA VAL A 323 -30.12 13.87 -9.99
C VAL A 323 -31.55 14.07 -10.51
N ALA A 324 -31.88 15.27 -11.02
CA ALA A 324 -33.19 15.53 -11.59
C ALA A 324 -33.45 14.75 -12.90
N GLU A 325 -32.43 14.53 -13.72
CA GLU A 325 -32.50 13.72 -14.94
C GLU A 325 -32.68 12.23 -14.62
N SER A 326 -31.91 11.69 -13.66
CA SER A 326 -32.06 10.28 -13.25
C SER A 326 -33.42 10.00 -12.59
N ALA A 327 -34.02 10.98 -11.90
CA ALA A 327 -35.37 10.84 -11.34
C ALA A 327 -36.51 10.83 -12.38
N ARG A 328 -36.24 11.22 -13.64
CA ARG A 328 -37.27 11.28 -14.71
C ARG A 328 -37.40 9.98 -15.52
N ALA A 329 -36.57 8.98 -15.28
CA ALA A 329 -36.69 7.66 -15.89
C ALA A 329 -36.98 6.59 -14.82
N PRO A 330 -37.82 5.56 -15.04
CA PRO A 330 -38.58 5.21 -16.24
C PRO A 330 -40.10 5.42 -16.07
N GLY A 331 -40.70 5.99 -17.11
CA GLY A 331 -42.13 6.08 -17.29
C GLY A 331 -42.80 4.70 -17.24
N GLU A 332 -43.98 4.71 -16.61
CA GLU A 332 -44.90 3.62 -16.44
C GLU A 332 -45.10 2.83 -17.74
N LEU A 333 -44.85 1.52 -17.68
CA LEU A 333 -45.43 0.58 -18.63
C LEU A 333 -46.95 0.75 -18.58
N VAL A 334 -47.48 1.40 -19.60
CA VAL A 334 -48.91 1.55 -19.83
C VAL A 334 -49.49 0.16 -20.11
N GLU A 335 -50.24 -0.31 -19.11
CA GLU A 335 -51.32 -1.33 -19.07
C GLU A 335 -51.12 -2.72 -19.68
#